data_AF-A0A5Q2V890-F1
#
_entry.id   AF-A0A5Q2V890-F1
#
_cell.length_a   1.000
_cell.length_b   1.000
_cell.length_c   1.000
_cell.angle_alpha   90.00
_cell.angle_beta   90.00
_cell.angle_gamma   90.00
#
_symmetry.space_group_name_H-M   'P 1'
#
loop_
_entity.id
_entity.type
_entity.pdbx_description
1 polymer ?
#
loop_
_entity_poly.entity_id
_entity_poly.type
_entity_poly.pdbx_seq_one_letter_code
_entity_poly.pdbx_strand_id
1 'polypeptide(L)'
;MKKYWIGGVVLLLPLTLSAAPNSALSSLENIREQSGAPPALLSLSNKSVAPVGQLPVTAQMLAKENARLRQRQVALKQQLQTLNEMRQARDRLQEQLEQAVKQGDRQSQLEQELLQRQQEIQQLTQTLGKQKKTKQLDNELAKRDYAIGTALGKEVQALLLARESAGIKVAPDTALLGIADAIDGKYRLPQAQISKSLHNVELAINKGSQQQKDRAEQEGKRYRQKFATGKNVKKAAEGYWYQIAYVGKGKLKPDDNVAVSVKESLPDGKVIGDMDLAGTYVTQPLKDFPPLFRSALMKLENHGEITLVAPPELAYGDRGSPPDIPPGATMIYHLRILDMKPAAEGGVG
;
A
#
# COMPACT_ATOMS: atom_id res chain seq x y z
N MET A 1 -22.16 12.31 -47.14
CA MET A 1 -21.53 12.15 -48.47
C MET A 1 -21.07 10.69 -48.63
N LYS A 2 -20.53 10.30 -49.81
CA LYS A 2 -20.02 8.95 -50.24
C LYS A 2 -19.53 8.04 -49.08
N LYS A 3 -20.05 6.80 -48.89
CA LYS A 3 -19.79 5.48 -49.58
C LYS A 3 -18.38 4.93 -49.30
N TYR A 4 -18.13 3.63 -49.00
CA TYR A 4 -18.95 2.38 -48.90
C TYR A 4 -18.96 1.82 -47.44
N TRP A 5 -19.29 0.59 -46.98
CA TRP A 5 -19.39 -0.81 -47.49
C TRP A 5 -18.05 -1.51 -47.84
N ILE A 6 -17.84 -2.85 -47.72
CA ILE A 6 -18.73 -4.04 -47.84
C ILE A 6 -18.41 -5.12 -46.77
N GLY A 7 -19.45 -5.81 -46.23
CA GLY A 7 -19.57 -7.24 -45.78
C GLY A 7 -18.47 -7.96 -44.95
N GLY A 8 -18.72 -9.06 -44.22
CA GLY A 8 -19.91 -9.88 -43.95
C GLY A 8 -19.42 -11.26 -43.41
N VAL A 9 -19.86 -11.83 -42.28
CA VAL A 9 -21.20 -12.31 -41.87
C VAL A 9 -21.66 -13.54 -42.72
N VAL A 10 -21.91 -14.75 -42.18
CA VAL A 10 -21.70 -15.30 -40.81
C VAL A 10 -21.89 -16.85 -40.74
N LEU A 11 -21.32 -17.50 -39.72
CA LEU A 11 -21.73 -18.78 -39.05
C LEU A 11 -21.67 -20.18 -39.74
N LEU A 12 -21.69 -21.18 -38.84
CA LEU A 12 -22.25 -22.55 -38.92
C LEU A 12 -21.50 -23.71 -39.64
N LEU A 13 -20.76 -24.46 -38.81
CA LEU A 13 -20.95 -25.90 -38.47
C LEU A 13 -22.26 -26.59 -38.93
N PRO A 14 -22.35 -27.95 -38.99
CA PRO A 14 -21.31 -29.00 -38.75
C PRO A 14 -21.26 -30.07 -39.87
N LEU A 15 -20.43 -31.12 -39.71
CA LEU A 15 -20.89 -32.53 -39.83
C LEU A 15 -19.87 -33.53 -39.25
N THR A 16 -20.31 -34.77 -39.01
CA THR A 16 -19.54 -35.87 -38.37
C THR A 16 -19.69 -37.19 -39.14
N LEU A 17 -18.60 -37.98 -39.25
CA LEU A 17 -18.49 -39.43 -39.53
C LEU A 17 -16.98 -39.77 -39.70
N SER A 18 -16.43 -40.99 -39.58
CA SER A 18 -16.92 -42.30 -39.12
C SER A 18 -15.71 -43.10 -38.55
N ALA A 19 -15.88 -44.34 -38.08
CA ALA A 19 -14.84 -45.10 -37.35
C ALA A 19 -14.31 -46.37 -38.06
N ALA A 20 -12.97 -46.54 -38.04
CA ALA A 20 -12.19 -47.80 -38.10
C ALA A 20 -12.34 -48.71 -39.36
N PRO A 21 -11.55 -49.82 -39.54
CA PRO A 21 -10.37 -50.30 -38.81
C PRO A 21 -9.13 -50.62 -39.70
N ASN A 22 -8.11 -51.29 -39.12
CA ASN A 22 -6.95 -51.98 -39.72
C ASN A 22 -6.90 -52.24 -41.26
N SER A 23 -5.77 -51.92 -41.90
CA SER A 23 -5.00 -52.86 -42.77
C SER A 23 -3.72 -52.24 -43.38
N ALA A 24 -2.53 -52.62 -42.88
CA ALA A 24 -1.23 -52.33 -43.56
C ALA A 24 -0.04 -53.22 -43.14
N LEU A 25 -0.23 -54.29 -42.35
CA LEU A 25 0.83 -55.27 -42.04
C LEU A 25 1.04 -56.28 -43.20
N SER A 26 1.04 -55.77 -44.44
CA SER A 26 0.88 -56.56 -45.66
C SER A 26 1.81 -56.09 -46.79
N SER A 27 3.06 -55.80 -46.44
CA SER A 27 4.14 -55.47 -47.40
C SER A 27 5.47 -56.20 -47.13
N LEU A 28 5.61 -56.92 -46.01
CA LEU A 28 6.84 -57.65 -45.67
C LEU A 28 7.01 -58.99 -46.43
N GLU A 29 5.98 -59.45 -47.14
CA GLU A 29 6.01 -60.69 -47.94
C GLU A 29 6.61 -60.48 -49.35
N ASN A 30 6.71 -59.23 -49.82
CA ASN A 30 6.90 -58.89 -51.25
C ASN A 30 8.37 -58.69 -51.68
N ILE A 31 9.34 -59.19 -50.89
CA ILE A 31 10.80 -59.09 -51.18
C ILE A 31 11.39 -60.48 -51.52
N ARG A 32 10.57 -61.52 -51.65
CA ARG A 32 11.03 -62.90 -51.93
C ARG A 32 11.16 -63.26 -53.43
N GLU A 33 10.65 -62.44 -54.35
CA GLU A 33 10.56 -62.76 -55.79
C GLU A 33 11.48 -61.94 -56.73
N GLN A 34 12.56 -61.32 -56.25
CA GLN A 34 13.53 -60.60 -57.12
C GLN A 34 14.99 -61.08 -57.04
N SER A 35 15.26 -62.24 -56.43
CA SER A 35 16.60 -62.87 -56.42
C SER A 35 16.62 -64.25 -57.09
N GLY A 36 16.29 -64.29 -58.39
CA GLY A 36 16.31 -65.52 -59.19
C GLY A 36 17.73 -65.97 -59.58
N ALA A 37 18.32 -66.89 -58.81
CA ALA A 37 19.46 -67.72 -59.22
C ALA A 37 19.49 -69.04 -58.39
N PRO A 38 19.83 -70.21 -58.98
CA PRO A 38 19.55 -71.53 -58.36
C PRO A 38 20.71 -72.14 -57.55
N PRO A 39 20.43 -73.15 -56.69
CA PRO A 39 21.44 -73.85 -55.88
C PRO A 39 21.98 -75.15 -56.52
N ALA A 40 23.26 -75.17 -56.91
CA ALA A 40 24.07 -76.36 -57.25
C ALA A 40 25.55 -75.95 -57.33
N LEU A 41 26.57 -76.77 -57.02
CA LEU A 41 26.61 -78.10 -56.38
C LEU A 41 28.01 -78.27 -55.70
N LEU A 42 28.13 -79.23 -54.78
CA LEU A 42 29.42 -79.67 -54.22
C LEU A 42 30.02 -80.85 -55.02
N SER A 43 31.30 -81.16 -54.76
CA SER A 43 32.08 -82.33 -55.21
C SER A 43 32.82 -82.25 -56.56
N LEU A 44 33.62 -83.30 -56.87
CA LEU A 44 34.70 -83.40 -57.88
C LEU A 44 35.92 -82.50 -57.55
N SER A 45 37.01 -82.95 -56.90
CA SER A 45 37.75 -84.23 -56.89
C SER A 45 38.75 -84.43 -58.06
N ASN A 46 39.96 -83.89 -57.85
CA ASN A 46 41.29 -84.34 -58.30
C ASN A 46 41.42 -85.20 -59.59
N LYS A 47 41.95 -84.62 -60.69
CA LYS A 47 42.90 -85.30 -61.62
C LYS A 47 43.58 -84.41 -62.68
N SER A 48 44.90 -84.63 -62.85
CA SER A 48 45.71 -84.38 -64.07
C SER A 48 45.93 -82.94 -64.58
N VAL A 49 46.81 -82.78 -65.58
CA VAL A 49 47.69 -81.61 -65.79
C VAL A 49 47.98 -81.33 -67.28
N ALA A 50 48.16 -80.04 -67.63
CA ALA A 50 48.80 -79.48 -68.84
C ALA A 50 48.07 -79.62 -70.20
N PRO A 51 48.45 -78.85 -71.25
CA PRO A 51 49.49 -77.78 -71.30
C PRO A 51 48.96 -76.36 -71.62
N VAL A 52 49.85 -75.37 -71.53
CA VAL A 52 49.61 -73.95 -71.84
C VAL A 52 49.62 -73.72 -73.35
N GLY A 53 48.63 -72.98 -73.89
CA GLY A 53 48.52 -72.77 -75.34
C GLY A 53 47.66 -71.60 -75.87
N GLN A 54 47.19 -70.66 -75.03
CA GLN A 54 46.52 -69.42 -75.46
C GLN A 54 46.32 -68.43 -74.29
N LEU A 55 47.23 -67.46 -74.15
CA LEU A 55 47.27 -66.52 -73.00
C LEU A 55 46.79 -65.06 -73.23
N PRO A 56 46.69 -64.48 -74.45
CA PRO A 56 46.28 -63.08 -74.59
C PRO A 56 44.78 -62.80 -74.31
N VAL A 57 43.89 -63.67 -74.76
CA VAL A 57 42.45 -63.37 -74.89
C VAL A 57 41.69 -63.52 -73.56
N THR A 58 41.98 -64.57 -72.80
CA THR A 58 41.38 -64.83 -71.48
C THR A 58 41.71 -63.74 -70.47
N ALA A 59 42.96 -63.26 -70.46
CA ALA A 59 43.41 -62.17 -69.58
C ALA A 59 42.64 -60.86 -69.83
N GLN A 60 42.38 -60.50 -71.09
CA GLN A 60 41.59 -59.29 -71.40
C GLN A 60 40.11 -59.40 -70.98
N MET A 61 39.51 -60.59 -71.07
CA MET A 61 38.14 -60.78 -70.59
C MET A 61 38.07 -60.71 -69.06
N LEU A 62 38.99 -61.37 -68.34
CA LEU A 62 39.12 -61.25 -66.89
C LEU A 62 39.33 -59.79 -66.44
N ALA A 63 40.13 -59.01 -67.18
CA ALA A 63 40.35 -57.59 -66.87
C ALA A 63 39.07 -56.76 -67.02
N LYS A 64 38.30 -56.97 -68.11
CA LYS A 64 37.00 -56.31 -68.34
C LYS A 64 35.96 -56.70 -67.28
N GLU A 65 35.94 -57.96 -66.86
CA GLU A 65 35.03 -58.44 -65.81
C GLU A 65 35.41 -57.90 -64.42
N ASN A 66 36.69 -57.90 -64.06
CA ASN A 66 37.17 -57.26 -62.84
C ASN A 66 36.88 -55.74 -62.82
N ALA A 67 36.97 -55.06 -63.96
CA ALA A 67 36.57 -53.65 -64.07
C ALA A 67 35.07 -53.45 -63.81
N ARG A 68 34.20 -54.30 -64.39
CA ARG A 68 32.75 -54.30 -64.12
C ARG A 68 32.42 -54.60 -62.65
N LEU A 69 33.11 -55.58 -62.03
CA LEU A 69 32.94 -55.91 -60.62
C LEU A 69 33.35 -54.75 -59.71
N ARG A 70 34.47 -54.07 -60.01
CA ARG A 70 34.89 -52.85 -59.29
C ARG A 70 33.87 -51.71 -59.44
N GLN A 71 33.36 -51.46 -60.65
CA GLN A 71 32.28 -50.48 -60.87
C GLN A 71 31.02 -50.85 -60.07
N ARG A 72 30.62 -52.12 -60.06
CA ARG A 72 29.47 -52.59 -59.28
C ARG A 72 29.68 -52.47 -57.77
N GLN A 73 30.90 -52.69 -57.27
CA GLN A 73 31.25 -52.43 -55.86
C GLN A 73 31.22 -50.94 -55.51
N VAL A 74 31.65 -50.05 -56.41
CA VAL A 74 31.55 -48.59 -56.20
C VAL A 74 30.09 -48.15 -56.17
N ALA A 75 29.28 -48.59 -57.13
CA ALA A 75 27.84 -48.30 -57.17
C ALA A 75 27.12 -48.82 -55.91
N LEU A 76 27.43 -50.04 -55.47
CA LEU A 76 26.84 -50.60 -54.25
C LEU A 76 27.25 -49.81 -52.99
N LYS A 77 28.51 -49.35 -52.91
CA LYS A 77 28.97 -48.46 -51.82
C LYS A 77 28.25 -47.11 -51.84
N GLN A 78 28.02 -46.53 -53.01
CA GLN A 78 27.23 -45.29 -53.15
C GLN A 78 25.77 -45.52 -52.71
N GLN A 79 25.13 -46.62 -53.13
CA GLN A 79 23.77 -46.97 -52.68
C GLN A 79 23.69 -47.16 -51.15
N LEU A 80 24.69 -47.82 -50.55
CA LEU A 80 24.77 -47.96 -49.08
C LEU A 80 24.99 -46.62 -48.37
N GLN A 81 25.77 -45.71 -48.95
CA GLN A 81 25.96 -44.36 -48.43
C GLN A 81 24.65 -43.57 -48.49
N THR A 82 23.97 -43.52 -49.65
CA THR A 82 22.68 -42.84 -49.80
C THR A 82 21.61 -43.44 -48.88
N LEU A 83 21.63 -44.75 -48.64
CA LEU A 83 20.71 -45.40 -47.70
C LEU A 83 20.99 -45.02 -46.24
N ASN A 84 22.26 -44.84 -45.85
CA ASN A 84 22.63 -44.29 -44.56
C ASN A 84 22.26 -42.80 -44.43
N GLU A 85 22.43 -42.00 -45.48
CA GLU A 85 22.02 -40.59 -45.51
C GLU A 85 20.50 -40.44 -45.38
N MET A 86 19.71 -41.25 -46.11
CA MET A 86 18.25 -41.33 -45.97
C MET A 86 17.81 -41.82 -44.57
N ARG A 87 18.59 -42.70 -43.93
CA ARG A 87 18.34 -43.12 -42.55
C ARG A 87 18.57 -41.96 -41.58
N GLN A 88 19.72 -41.28 -41.64
CA GLN A 88 20.00 -40.11 -40.81
C GLN A 88 19.00 -38.97 -41.03
N ALA A 89 18.53 -38.76 -42.26
CA ALA A 89 17.49 -37.78 -42.57
C ALA A 89 16.15 -38.13 -41.90
N ARG A 90 15.75 -39.41 -41.93
CA ARG A 90 14.55 -39.92 -41.23
C ARG A 90 14.69 -39.76 -39.71
N ASP A 91 15.82 -40.16 -39.15
CA ASP A 91 16.07 -40.12 -37.70
C ASP A 91 15.99 -38.66 -37.19
N ARG A 92 16.57 -37.70 -37.93
CA ARG A 92 16.42 -36.25 -37.66
C ARG A 92 14.97 -35.76 -37.79
N LEU A 93 14.24 -36.21 -38.81
CA LEU A 93 12.83 -35.81 -39.02
C LEU A 93 11.94 -36.32 -37.88
N GLN A 94 12.23 -37.52 -37.37
CA GLN A 94 11.55 -38.10 -36.21
C GLN A 94 11.88 -37.33 -34.92
N GLU A 95 13.14 -36.92 -34.72
CA GLU A 95 13.52 -36.05 -33.60
C GLU A 95 12.83 -34.68 -33.67
N GLN A 96 12.71 -34.08 -34.85
CA GLN A 96 11.94 -32.85 -35.07
C GLN A 96 10.44 -33.02 -34.79
N LEU A 97 9.85 -34.15 -35.18
CA LEU A 97 8.46 -34.50 -34.86
C LEU A 97 8.25 -34.64 -33.35
N GLU A 98 9.15 -35.33 -32.64
CA GLU A 98 9.09 -35.42 -31.18
C GLU A 98 9.21 -34.05 -30.50
N GLN A 99 10.07 -33.15 -31.00
CA GLN A 99 10.19 -31.79 -30.48
C GLN A 99 8.92 -30.97 -30.73
N ALA A 100 8.29 -31.10 -31.91
CA ALA A 100 7.02 -30.44 -32.23
C ALA A 100 5.86 -30.92 -31.36
N VAL A 101 5.75 -32.24 -31.11
CA VAL A 101 4.75 -32.80 -30.18
C VAL A 101 4.97 -32.28 -28.77
N LYS A 102 6.20 -32.33 -28.25
CA LYS A 102 6.56 -31.80 -26.91
C LYS A 102 6.28 -30.30 -26.77
N GLN A 103 6.33 -29.53 -27.87
CA GLN A 103 5.91 -28.12 -27.89
C GLN A 103 4.38 -27.97 -27.86
N GLY A 104 3.63 -28.77 -28.63
CA GLY A 104 2.16 -28.79 -28.59
C GLY A 104 1.59 -29.22 -27.23
N ASP A 105 2.18 -30.24 -26.60
CA ASP A 105 1.84 -30.67 -25.24
C ASP A 105 2.06 -29.53 -24.24
N ARG A 106 3.22 -28.85 -24.33
CA ARG A 106 3.57 -27.73 -23.45
C ARG A 106 2.68 -26.52 -23.67
N GLN A 107 2.27 -26.23 -24.90
CA GLN A 107 1.29 -25.18 -25.19
C GLN A 107 -0.08 -25.53 -24.59
N SER A 108 -0.52 -26.78 -24.75
CA SER A 108 -1.78 -27.27 -24.15
C SER A 108 -1.78 -27.17 -22.61
N GLN A 109 -0.64 -27.47 -21.97
CA GLN A 109 -0.45 -27.30 -20.53
C GLN A 109 -0.51 -25.82 -20.11
N LEU A 110 0.12 -24.92 -20.88
CA LEU A 110 0.07 -23.47 -20.61
C LEU A 110 -1.35 -22.90 -20.79
N GLU A 111 -2.12 -23.38 -21.78
CA GLU A 111 -3.52 -22.99 -21.96
C GLU A 111 -4.41 -23.49 -20.79
N GLN A 112 -4.15 -24.70 -20.28
CA GLN A 112 -4.82 -25.19 -19.06
C GLN A 112 -4.43 -24.40 -17.80
N GLU A 113 -3.15 -24.05 -17.62
CA GLU A 113 -2.69 -23.22 -16.49
C GLU A 113 -3.30 -21.81 -16.57
N LEU A 114 -3.34 -21.20 -17.76
CA LEU A 114 -3.99 -19.91 -17.98
C LEU A 114 -5.49 -19.96 -17.67
N LEU A 115 -6.19 -21.03 -18.04
CA LEU A 115 -7.60 -21.22 -17.72
C LEU A 115 -7.83 -21.38 -16.20
N GLN A 116 -7.00 -22.16 -15.51
CA GLN A 116 -7.04 -22.28 -14.05
C GLN A 116 -6.78 -20.95 -13.35
N ARG A 117 -5.73 -20.22 -13.76
CA ARG A 117 -5.43 -18.87 -13.23
C ARG A 117 -6.55 -17.87 -13.50
N GLN A 118 -7.22 -17.92 -14.66
CA GLN A 118 -8.39 -17.09 -14.91
C GLN A 118 -9.56 -17.45 -13.99
N GLN A 119 -9.81 -18.73 -13.73
CA GLN A 119 -10.84 -19.16 -12.77
C GLN A 119 -10.49 -18.74 -11.34
N GLU A 120 -9.23 -18.88 -10.93
CA GLU A 120 -8.74 -18.41 -9.63
C GLU A 120 -8.90 -16.88 -9.49
N ILE A 121 -8.48 -16.10 -10.49
CA ILE A 121 -8.67 -14.65 -10.53
C ILE A 121 -10.16 -14.27 -10.48
N GLN A 122 -11.04 -15.00 -11.16
CA GLN A 122 -12.49 -14.79 -11.07
C GLN A 122 -13.02 -15.11 -9.67
N GLN A 123 -12.57 -16.19 -9.03
CA GLN A 123 -12.95 -16.54 -7.65
C GLN A 123 -12.44 -15.50 -6.64
N LEU A 124 -11.20 -15.04 -6.77
CA LEU A 124 -10.62 -13.96 -5.97
C LEU A 124 -11.38 -12.64 -6.18
N THR A 125 -11.74 -12.31 -7.42
CA THR A 125 -12.56 -11.12 -7.72
C THR A 125 -13.96 -11.25 -7.12
N GLN A 126 -14.54 -12.46 -7.08
CA GLN A 126 -15.82 -12.71 -6.42
C GLN A 126 -15.74 -12.69 -4.89
N THR A 127 -14.66 -13.14 -4.26
CA THR A 127 -14.49 -13.05 -2.80
C THR A 127 -14.18 -11.62 -2.35
N LEU A 128 -13.31 -10.89 -3.06
CA LEU A 128 -13.12 -9.45 -2.89
C LEU A 128 -14.42 -8.67 -3.16
N GLY A 129 -15.19 -9.09 -4.17
CA GLY A 129 -16.51 -8.54 -4.48
C GLY A 129 -17.54 -8.79 -3.38
N LYS A 130 -17.53 -9.97 -2.75
CA LYS A 130 -18.36 -10.31 -1.57
C LYS A 130 -17.90 -9.59 -0.30
N GLN A 131 -16.60 -9.32 -0.15
CA GLN A 131 -16.09 -8.48 0.96
C GLN A 131 -16.50 -7.00 0.79
N LYS A 132 -16.50 -6.46 -0.44
CA LYS A 132 -16.98 -5.09 -0.72
C LYS A 132 -18.52 -4.99 -0.73
N LYS A 133 -19.24 -6.03 -1.17
CA LYS A 133 -20.70 -6.13 -1.00
C LYS A 133 -21.05 -6.61 0.41
N THR A 134 -20.85 -5.70 1.36
CA THR A 134 -21.62 -5.55 2.59
C THR A 134 -21.81 -6.80 3.48
N LYS A 135 -21.16 -6.77 4.65
CA LYS A 135 -21.90 -7.05 5.90
C LYS A 135 -23.04 -6.03 5.98
N GLN A 136 -24.21 -6.39 5.45
CA GLN A 136 -25.39 -5.55 5.41
C GLN A 136 -25.84 -5.26 6.85
N LEU A 137 -25.92 -3.98 7.23
CA LEU A 137 -26.21 -3.53 8.60
C LEU A 137 -27.72 -3.54 8.88
N ASP A 138 -28.39 -4.61 8.43
CA ASP A 138 -29.83 -4.61 8.21
C ASP A 138 -30.59 -5.08 9.47
N ASN A 139 -29.92 -5.90 10.29
CA ASN A 139 -30.42 -6.34 11.59
C ASN A 139 -29.78 -5.55 12.75
N GLU A 140 -30.50 -5.45 13.87
CA GLU A 140 -30.09 -4.64 15.02
C GLU A 140 -28.78 -5.07 15.69
N LEU A 141 -28.42 -6.36 15.62
CA LEU A 141 -27.13 -6.83 16.14
C LEU A 141 -25.96 -6.27 15.30
N ALA A 142 -26.07 -6.31 13.97
CA ALA A 142 -25.08 -5.71 13.08
C ALA A 142 -24.96 -4.19 13.27
N LYS A 143 -26.08 -3.48 13.49
CA LYS A 143 -26.09 -2.04 13.80
C LYS A 143 -25.42 -1.75 15.14
N ARG A 144 -25.75 -2.51 16.20
CA ARG A 144 -25.12 -2.42 17.53
C ARG A 144 -23.61 -2.62 17.44
N ASP A 145 -23.16 -3.69 16.79
CA ASP A 145 -21.75 -4.06 16.72
C ASP A 145 -20.95 -3.04 15.89
N TYR A 146 -21.55 -2.50 14.82
CA TYR A 146 -20.99 -1.39 14.05
C TYR A 146 -20.91 -0.09 14.87
N ALA A 147 -21.92 0.23 15.68
CA ALA A 147 -21.91 1.41 16.55
C ALA A 147 -20.80 1.32 17.63
N ILE A 148 -20.62 0.13 18.24
CA ILE A 148 -19.52 -0.13 19.19
C ILE A 148 -18.16 0.04 18.49
N GLY A 149 -17.97 -0.57 17.32
CA GLY A 149 -16.74 -0.39 16.52
C GLY A 149 -16.49 1.07 16.11
N THR A 150 -17.55 1.83 15.85
CA THR A 150 -17.46 3.26 15.52
C THR A 150 -17.04 4.11 16.72
N ALA A 151 -17.48 3.78 17.94
CA ALA A 151 -17.04 4.45 19.16
C ALA A 151 -15.54 4.23 19.41
N LEU A 152 -15.11 2.96 19.41
CA LEU A 152 -13.69 2.59 19.56
C LEU A 152 -12.82 3.21 18.44
N GLY A 153 -13.31 3.26 17.21
CA GLY A 153 -12.63 3.90 16.09
C GLY A 153 -12.39 5.40 16.29
N LYS A 154 -13.31 6.11 16.96
CA LYS A 154 -13.12 7.54 17.32
C LYS A 154 -12.08 7.74 18.41
N GLU A 155 -12.03 6.86 19.41
CA GLU A 155 -11.00 6.87 20.46
C GLU A 155 -9.60 6.66 19.86
N VAL A 156 -9.47 5.66 18.96
CA VAL A 156 -8.26 5.43 18.17
C VAL A 156 -7.90 6.67 17.34
N GLN A 157 -8.86 7.25 16.62
CA GLN A 157 -8.61 8.45 15.80
C GLN A 157 -8.11 9.63 16.63
N ALA A 158 -8.72 9.90 17.78
CA ALA A 158 -8.29 10.95 18.70
C ALA A 158 -6.87 10.70 19.24
N LEU A 159 -6.54 9.45 19.60
CA LEU A 159 -5.19 9.07 20.04
C LEU A 159 -4.15 9.25 18.93
N LEU A 160 -4.47 8.88 17.68
CA LEU A 160 -3.56 9.06 16.54
C LEU A 160 -3.32 10.55 16.27
N LEU A 161 -4.37 11.37 16.19
CA LEU A 161 -4.25 12.82 16.01
C LEU A 161 -3.45 13.49 17.14
N ALA A 162 -3.59 13.02 18.39
CA ALA A 162 -2.80 13.52 19.52
C ALA A 162 -1.31 13.12 19.44
N ARG A 163 -0.98 11.95 18.86
CA ARG A 163 0.42 11.57 18.61
C ARG A 163 0.99 12.36 17.43
N GLU A 164 0.20 12.63 16.39
CA GLU A 164 0.62 13.46 15.25
C GLU A 164 0.84 14.94 15.62
N SER A 165 0.01 15.53 16.48
CA SER A 165 0.22 16.89 16.99
C SER A 165 1.45 16.99 17.89
N ALA A 166 1.83 15.90 18.57
CA ALA A 166 3.11 15.75 19.25
C ALA A 166 4.29 15.41 18.31
N GLY A 167 4.09 15.45 16.98
CA GLY A 167 5.11 15.25 15.95
C GLY A 167 5.35 13.80 15.52
N ILE A 168 4.63 12.83 16.10
CA ILE A 168 4.76 11.40 15.78
C ILE A 168 3.78 11.04 14.66
N LYS A 169 4.27 11.06 13.41
CA LYS A 169 3.51 10.59 12.24
C LYS A 169 3.19 9.10 12.37
N VAL A 170 1.93 8.71 12.14
CA VAL A 170 1.52 7.30 12.18
C VAL A 170 0.94 6.90 10.83
N ALA A 171 1.41 5.79 10.25
CA ALA A 171 0.83 5.24 9.02
C ALA A 171 -0.54 4.59 9.33
N PRO A 172 -1.67 5.10 8.80
CA PRO A 172 -3.00 4.64 9.21
C PRO A 172 -3.22 3.15 8.96
N ASP A 173 -2.86 2.65 7.77
CA ASP A 173 -3.01 1.24 7.40
C ASP A 173 -2.22 0.30 8.32
N THR A 174 -1.02 0.73 8.75
CA THR A 174 -0.18 -0.05 9.68
C THR A 174 -0.71 -0.02 11.10
N ALA A 175 -1.29 1.10 11.54
CA ALA A 175 -1.96 1.19 12.84
C ALA A 175 -3.23 0.33 12.87
N LEU A 176 -4.06 0.39 11.82
CA LEU A 176 -5.25 -0.45 11.66
C LEU A 176 -4.89 -1.94 11.61
N LEU A 177 -3.80 -2.31 10.94
CA LEU A 177 -3.28 -3.68 10.94
C LEU A 177 -2.89 -4.14 12.35
N GLY A 178 -2.16 -3.30 13.10
CA GLY A 178 -1.77 -3.61 14.48
C GLY A 178 -2.96 -3.72 15.45
N ILE A 179 -4.00 -2.92 15.25
CA ILE A 179 -5.26 -3.00 16.02
C ILE A 179 -6.01 -4.30 15.69
N ALA A 180 -6.13 -4.65 14.41
CA ALA A 180 -6.77 -5.90 13.99
C ALA A 180 -6.01 -7.13 14.52
N ASP A 181 -4.68 -7.17 14.37
CA ASP A 181 -3.84 -8.24 14.91
C ASP A 181 -3.96 -8.33 16.44
N ALA A 182 -4.09 -7.21 17.17
CA ALA A 182 -4.25 -7.21 18.62
C ALA A 182 -5.62 -7.74 19.09
N ILE A 183 -6.70 -7.39 18.39
CA ILE A 183 -8.06 -7.92 18.64
C ILE A 183 -8.08 -9.45 18.41
N ASP A 184 -7.41 -9.91 17.35
CA ASP A 184 -7.29 -11.33 17.01
C ASP A 184 -6.26 -12.09 17.89
N GLY A 185 -5.45 -11.40 18.68
CA GLY A 185 -4.32 -11.95 19.45
C GLY A 185 -3.11 -12.42 18.60
N LYS A 186 -3.06 -12.06 17.32
CA LYS A 186 -2.11 -12.55 16.29
C LYS A 186 -0.98 -11.57 16.02
N TYR A 187 -0.29 -11.14 17.08
CA TYR A 187 0.79 -10.15 17.02
C TYR A 187 1.92 -10.56 16.06
N ARG A 188 2.17 -9.74 15.02
CA ARG A 188 3.30 -9.94 14.07
C ARG A 188 4.67 -9.57 14.64
N LEU A 189 4.71 -8.91 15.80
CA LEU A 189 5.92 -8.48 16.49
C LEU A 189 5.98 -9.13 17.88
N PRO A 190 7.16 -9.62 18.34
CA PRO A 190 7.34 -10.04 19.73
C PRO A 190 7.02 -8.91 20.71
N GLN A 191 6.37 -9.22 21.83
CA GLN A 191 5.93 -8.22 22.81
C GLN A 191 7.05 -7.27 23.28
N ALA A 192 8.28 -7.76 23.43
CA ALA A 192 9.44 -6.93 23.77
C ALA A 192 9.76 -5.86 22.71
N GLN A 193 9.52 -6.12 21.41
CA GLN A 193 9.69 -5.15 20.34
C GLN A 193 8.56 -4.12 20.33
N ILE A 194 7.33 -4.53 20.65
CA ILE A 194 6.18 -3.63 20.83
C ILE A 194 6.46 -2.66 21.99
N SER A 195 6.78 -3.18 23.18
CA SER A 195 7.10 -2.36 24.35
C SER A 195 8.29 -1.41 24.12
N LYS A 196 9.35 -1.88 23.45
CA LYS A 196 10.50 -1.02 23.08
C LYS A 196 10.10 0.11 22.11
N SER A 197 9.26 -0.19 21.13
CA SER A 197 8.76 0.81 20.17
C SER A 197 7.89 1.87 20.84
N LEU A 198 6.96 1.45 21.71
CA LEU A 198 6.11 2.36 22.49
C LEU A 198 6.94 3.23 23.46
N HIS A 199 7.94 2.66 24.13
CA HIS A 199 8.85 3.42 24.99
C HIS A 199 9.64 4.47 24.19
N ASN A 200 10.13 4.13 22.99
CA ASN A 200 10.81 5.10 22.12
C ASN A 200 9.89 6.25 21.67
N VAL A 201 8.61 5.97 21.38
CA VAL A 201 7.60 7.01 21.07
C VAL A 201 7.38 7.93 22.28
N GLU A 202 7.32 7.35 23.48
CA GLU A 202 7.12 8.12 24.72
C GLU A 202 8.34 9.00 25.04
N LEU A 203 9.57 8.48 24.86
CA LEU A 203 10.79 9.29 24.97
C LEU A 203 10.84 10.43 23.94
N ALA A 204 10.39 10.18 22.70
CA ALA A 204 10.35 11.18 21.65
C ALA A 204 9.36 12.31 21.97
N ILE A 205 8.17 11.97 22.49
CA ILE A 205 7.14 12.95 22.87
C ILE A 205 7.58 13.76 24.10
N ASN A 206 8.13 13.14 25.14
CA ASN A 206 8.62 13.88 26.30
C ASN A 206 9.78 14.81 25.94
N LYS A 207 10.69 14.39 25.05
CA LYS A 207 11.73 15.26 24.49
C LYS A 207 11.15 16.41 23.65
N GLY A 208 10.14 16.14 22.82
CA GLY A 208 9.45 17.17 22.02
C GLY A 208 8.73 18.19 22.90
N SER A 209 8.00 17.73 23.90
CA SER A 209 7.31 18.54 24.91
C SER A 209 8.28 19.45 25.67
N GLN A 210 9.40 18.90 26.18
CA GLN A 210 10.42 19.71 26.84
C GLN A 210 11.02 20.76 25.88
N GLN A 211 11.32 20.40 24.63
CA GLN A 211 11.83 21.36 23.63
C GLN A 211 10.82 22.45 23.23
N GLN A 212 9.51 22.17 23.31
CA GLN A 212 8.47 23.19 23.19
C GLN A 212 8.42 24.07 24.44
N LYS A 213 8.49 23.47 25.63
CA LYS A 213 8.55 24.17 26.93
C LYS A 213 9.70 25.18 26.98
N ASP A 214 10.93 24.71 26.70
CA ASP A 214 12.15 25.52 26.75
C ASP A 214 12.06 26.75 25.84
N ARG A 215 11.37 26.64 24.69
CA ARG A 215 11.15 27.73 23.73
C ARG A 215 10.08 28.70 24.24
N ALA A 216 8.92 28.18 24.64
CA ALA A 216 7.79 28.98 25.11
C ALA A 216 8.13 29.76 26.40
N GLU A 217 8.90 29.16 27.32
CA GLU A 217 9.42 29.86 28.49
C GLU A 217 10.41 30.98 28.12
N GLN A 218 11.34 30.73 27.19
CA GLN A 218 12.31 31.74 26.75
C GLN A 218 11.64 32.90 26.03
N GLU A 219 10.72 32.62 25.12
CA GLU A 219 9.96 33.62 24.38
C GLU A 219 9.03 34.41 25.30
N GLY A 220 8.26 33.70 26.14
CA GLY A 220 7.41 34.29 27.17
C GLY A 220 8.20 35.17 28.13
N LYS A 221 9.38 34.76 28.58
CA LYS A 221 10.28 35.57 29.42
C LYS A 221 10.72 36.85 28.71
N ARG A 222 11.15 36.76 27.43
CA ARG A 222 11.51 37.94 26.61
C ARG A 222 10.32 38.88 26.44
N TYR A 223 9.12 38.36 26.17
CA TYR A 223 7.90 39.15 26.03
C TYR A 223 7.54 39.85 27.35
N ARG A 224 7.51 39.13 28.48
CA ARG A 224 7.23 39.71 29.81
C ARG A 224 8.24 40.81 30.16
N GLN A 225 9.53 40.62 29.86
CA GLN A 225 10.56 41.65 30.05
C GLN A 225 10.33 42.89 29.16
N LYS A 226 10.01 42.71 27.88
CA LYS A 226 9.72 43.81 26.93
C LYS A 226 8.42 44.54 27.27
N PHE A 227 7.38 43.83 27.71
CA PHE A 227 6.12 44.42 28.13
C PHE A 227 6.30 45.22 29.43
N ALA A 228 7.08 44.71 30.40
CA ALA A 228 7.33 45.38 31.66
C ALA A 228 8.00 46.78 31.55
N THR A 229 8.62 47.12 30.42
CA THR A 229 9.17 48.46 30.14
C THR A 229 8.21 49.37 29.36
N GLY A 230 6.98 48.91 29.08
CA GLY A 230 5.94 49.68 28.39
C GLY A 230 5.37 50.83 29.21
N LYS A 231 4.87 51.87 28.53
CA LYS A 231 4.21 53.01 29.18
C LYS A 231 2.95 52.54 29.91
N ASN A 232 2.76 53.03 31.14
CA ASN A 232 1.64 52.69 32.03
C ASN A 232 1.52 51.19 32.41
N VAL A 233 2.52 50.36 32.09
CA VAL A 233 2.56 48.96 32.51
C VAL A 233 2.88 48.87 34.00
N LYS A 234 2.17 47.98 34.70
CA LYS A 234 2.34 47.71 36.13
C LYS A 234 2.43 46.20 36.36
N LYS A 235 3.13 45.79 37.41
CA LYS A 235 3.07 44.41 37.91
C LYS A 235 2.00 44.32 39.01
N ALA A 236 1.20 43.26 38.99
CA ALA A 236 0.24 42.95 40.05
C ALA A 236 0.92 42.13 41.17
N ALA A 237 0.32 42.12 42.37
CA ALA A 237 0.87 41.39 43.53
C ALA A 237 0.89 39.88 43.29
N GLU A 238 -0.10 39.39 42.54
CA GLU A 238 -0.31 38.01 42.13
C GLU A 238 0.75 37.53 41.12
N GLY A 239 1.50 38.44 40.49
CA GLY A 239 2.67 38.10 39.67
C GLY A 239 2.58 38.48 38.18
N TYR A 240 1.38 38.68 37.63
CA TYR A 240 1.19 39.09 36.23
C TYR A 240 1.53 40.57 35.99
N TRP A 241 1.70 40.95 34.72
CA TRP A 241 1.83 42.34 34.28
C TRP A 241 0.56 42.80 33.59
N TYR A 242 0.23 44.08 33.70
CA TYR A 242 -0.97 44.65 33.07
C TYR A 242 -0.76 46.08 32.57
N GLN A 243 -1.53 46.46 31.56
CA GLN A 243 -1.67 47.82 31.06
C GLN A 243 -3.17 48.12 30.90
N ILE A 244 -3.67 49.13 31.60
CA ILE A 244 -5.03 49.64 31.38
C ILE A 244 -4.99 50.49 30.11
N ALA A 245 -5.80 50.14 29.11
CA ALA A 245 -5.96 50.91 27.88
C ALA A 245 -7.00 52.02 28.10
N TYR A 246 -8.12 51.68 28.74
CA TYR A 246 -9.18 52.61 29.14
C TYR A 246 -9.76 52.15 30.48
N VAL A 247 -9.94 53.05 31.45
CA VAL A 247 -10.35 52.65 32.81
C VAL A 247 -11.85 52.32 32.92
N GLY A 248 -12.69 52.86 32.03
CA GLY A 248 -14.15 52.76 32.13
C GLY A 248 -14.78 53.91 32.94
N LYS A 249 -16.06 53.78 33.29
CA LYS A 249 -16.80 54.65 34.22
C LYS A 249 -17.90 53.87 34.96
N GLY A 250 -18.00 54.06 36.27
CA GLY A 250 -18.97 53.38 37.13
C GLY A 250 -18.34 52.20 37.88
N LYS A 251 -18.29 52.32 39.21
CA LYS A 251 -17.65 51.34 40.11
C LYS A 251 -18.35 49.98 40.05
N LEU A 252 -17.55 48.92 39.90
CA LEU A 252 -18.00 47.53 39.99
C LEU A 252 -17.97 47.04 41.45
N LYS A 253 -18.96 46.23 41.85
CA LYS A 253 -18.97 45.44 43.08
C LYS A 253 -18.69 43.95 42.76
N PRO A 254 -18.21 43.13 43.71
CA PRO A 254 -17.97 41.70 43.48
C PRO A 254 -19.20 40.90 43.04
N ASP A 255 -20.41 41.30 43.44
CA ASP A 255 -21.65 40.61 43.11
C ASP A 255 -22.30 41.07 41.80
N ASP A 256 -21.83 42.15 41.19
CA ASP A 256 -22.41 42.69 39.96
C ASP A 256 -22.14 41.75 38.78
N ASN A 257 -23.13 41.59 37.91
CA ASN A 257 -23.02 40.78 36.70
C ASN A 257 -22.31 41.60 35.61
N VAL A 258 -21.10 41.19 35.25
CA VAL A 258 -20.27 41.90 34.27
C VAL A 258 -20.25 41.10 32.97
N ALA A 259 -20.60 41.77 31.86
CA ALA A 259 -20.43 41.23 30.52
C ALA A 259 -19.01 41.52 30.05
N VAL A 260 -18.23 40.48 29.75
CA VAL A 260 -16.81 40.58 29.40
C VAL A 260 -16.55 39.88 28.07
N SER A 261 -15.87 40.58 27.17
CA SER A 261 -15.23 40.01 25.99
C SER A 261 -13.76 39.75 26.26
N VAL A 262 -13.25 38.63 25.74
CA VAL A 262 -11.88 38.14 25.94
C VAL A 262 -11.23 37.82 24.60
N LYS A 263 -10.02 38.34 24.40
CA LYS A 263 -9.10 37.90 23.34
C LYS A 263 -7.85 37.32 23.98
N GLU A 264 -7.49 36.11 23.57
CA GLU A 264 -6.37 35.34 24.11
C GLU A 264 -5.32 35.11 23.02
N SER A 265 -4.04 35.36 23.31
CA SER A 265 -2.96 35.13 22.36
C SER A 265 -1.64 34.70 23.02
N LEU A 266 -0.78 34.10 22.21
CA LEU A 266 0.61 33.77 22.56
C LEU A 266 1.58 34.91 22.17
N PRO A 267 2.83 34.91 22.71
CA PRO A 267 3.81 35.95 22.46
C PRO A 267 4.28 36.10 21.00
N ASP A 268 4.12 35.05 20.20
CA ASP A 268 4.38 35.00 18.76
C ASP A 268 3.30 35.73 17.92
N GLY A 269 2.18 36.09 18.55
CA GLY A 269 1.01 36.70 17.91
C GLY A 269 -0.09 35.71 17.52
N LYS A 270 0.07 34.40 17.77
CA LYS A 270 -0.99 33.41 17.55
C LYS A 270 -2.17 33.71 18.46
N VAL A 271 -3.32 34.04 17.86
CA VAL A 271 -4.60 34.14 18.57
C VAL A 271 -5.11 32.73 18.88
N ILE A 272 -5.49 32.50 20.14
CA ILE A 272 -6.08 31.25 20.63
C ILE A 272 -7.61 31.37 20.69
N GLY A 273 -8.11 32.53 21.10
CA GLY A 273 -9.54 32.86 21.13
C GLY A 273 -9.76 34.36 20.97
N ASP A 274 -10.89 34.73 20.38
CA ASP A 274 -11.28 36.14 20.17
C ASP A 274 -12.80 36.27 20.19
N MET A 275 -13.35 36.64 21.36
CA MET A 275 -14.79 36.79 21.55
C MET A 275 -15.37 37.97 20.77
N ASP A 276 -14.62 39.06 20.61
CA ASP A 276 -15.04 40.22 19.81
C ASP A 276 -15.20 39.86 18.33
N LEU A 277 -14.24 39.09 17.77
CA LEU A 277 -14.33 38.58 16.40
C LEU A 277 -15.43 37.53 16.23
N ALA A 278 -15.70 36.72 17.26
CA ALA A 278 -16.77 35.73 17.27
C ALA A 278 -18.18 36.33 17.52
N GLY A 279 -18.27 37.60 17.91
CA GLY A 279 -19.53 38.24 18.31
C GLY A 279 -20.12 37.69 19.62
N THR A 280 -19.28 37.15 20.51
CA THR A 280 -19.67 36.52 21.77
C THR A 280 -19.14 37.30 22.99
N TYR A 281 -19.63 36.95 24.18
CA TYR A 281 -19.15 37.46 25.47
C TYR A 281 -19.61 36.53 26.59
N VAL A 282 -19.01 36.65 27.77
CA VAL A 282 -19.42 35.94 28.99
C VAL A 282 -20.05 36.94 29.96
N THR A 283 -21.23 36.62 30.51
CA THR A 283 -21.86 37.41 31.58
C THR A 283 -22.05 36.56 32.82
N GLN A 284 -21.44 36.98 33.92
CA GLN A 284 -21.53 36.32 35.23
C GLN A 284 -21.15 37.31 36.35
N PRO A 285 -21.39 37.01 37.64
CA PRO A 285 -20.96 37.85 38.74
C PRO A 285 -19.42 38.02 38.76
N LEU A 286 -18.95 39.24 39.06
CA LEU A 286 -17.52 39.58 39.03
C LEU A 286 -16.66 38.68 39.93
N LYS A 287 -17.23 38.24 41.06
CA LYS A 287 -16.61 37.29 42.01
C LYS A 287 -16.36 35.90 41.44
N ASP A 288 -17.14 35.47 40.44
CA ASP A 288 -17.09 34.10 39.90
C ASP A 288 -16.11 33.95 38.73
N PHE A 289 -15.53 35.05 38.22
CA PHE A 289 -14.48 34.98 37.21
C PHE A 289 -13.20 34.32 37.76
N PRO A 290 -12.39 33.65 36.91
CA PRO A 290 -11.10 33.07 37.32
C PRO A 290 -10.21 34.08 38.06
N PRO A 291 -9.44 33.68 39.10
CA PRO A 291 -8.76 34.63 39.98
C PRO A 291 -7.87 35.68 39.29
N LEU A 292 -7.19 35.30 38.19
CA LEU A 292 -6.43 36.21 37.33
C LEU A 292 -7.33 37.30 36.72
N PHE A 293 -8.40 36.90 36.03
CA PHE A 293 -9.34 37.81 35.37
C PHE A 293 -10.10 38.66 36.41
N ARG A 294 -10.56 38.07 37.51
CA ARG A 294 -11.19 38.79 38.62
C ARG A 294 -10.28 39.88 39.19
N SER A 295 -9.00 39.57 39.44
CA SER A 295 -8.03 40.57 39.91
C SER A 295 -7.85 41.71 38.91
N ALA A 296 -7.85 41.41 37.61
CA ALA A 296 -7.70 42.40 36.55
C ALA A 296 -8.95 43.28 36.34
N LEU A 297 -10.14 42.67 36.27
CA LEU A 297 -11.42 43.34 36.08
C LEU A 297 -11.75 44.25 37.28
N MET A 298 -11.36 43.87 38.51
CA MET A 298 -11.43 44.74 39.70
C MET A 298 -10.51 45.98 39.64
N LYS A 299 -9.72 46.18 38.57
CA LYS A 299 -8.95 47.42 38.30
C LYS A 299 -9.62 48.33 37.27
N LEU A 300 -10.82 47.96 36.81
CA LEU A 300 -11.62 48.67 35.82
C LEU A 300 -12.97 49.11 36.41
N GLU A 301 -13.61 50.03 35.68
CA GLU A 301 -15.01 50.43 35.82
C GLU A 301 -15.80 50.01 34.56
N ASN A 302 -17.11 50.26 34.46
CA ASN A 302 -17.90 49.81 33.30
C ASN A 302 -17.34 50.34 31.97
N HIS A 303 -17.39 49.53 30.91
CA HIS A 303 -16.75 49.76 29.61
C HIS A 303 -15.21 49.88 29.64
N GLY A 304 -14.54 49.46 30.71
CA GLY A 304 -13.07 49.45 30.81
C GLY A 304 -12.39 48.37 29.96
N GLU A 305 -11.12 48.60 29.62
CA GLU A 305 -10.29 47.70 28.80
C GLU A 305 -8.87 47.59 29.39
N ILE A 306 -8.41 46.34 29.57
CA ILE A 306 -7.10 46.01 30.16
C ILE A 306 -6.40 44.90 29.35
N THR A 307 -5.12 45.11 29.07
CA THR A 307 -4.22 44.07 28.54
C THR A 307 -3.44 43.45 29.70
N LEU A 308 -3.39 42.13 29.75
CA LEU A 308 -2.69 41.32 30.75
C LEU A 308 -1.61 40.48 30.07
N VAL A 309 -0.52 40.24 30.78
CA VAL A 309 0.51 39.27 30.41
C VAL A 309 0.76 38.35 31.60
N ALA A 310 0.19 37.15 31.52
CA ALA A 310 0.24 36.13 32.55
C ALA A 310 1.42 35.18 32.30
N PRO A 311 2.35 35.03 33.27
CA PRO A 311 3.36 33.99 33.20
C PRO A 311 2.69 32.60 33.38
N PRO A 312 3.31 31.49 32.94
CA PRO A 312 2.67 30.17 32.87
C PRO A 312 2.02 29.71 34.18
N GLU A 313 2.61 30.07 35.33
CA GLU A 313 2.16 29.71 36.67
C GLU A 313 0.79 30.32 37.03
N LEU A 314 0.32 31.31 36.29
CA LEU A 314 -1.01 31.94 36.41
C LEU A 314 -1.94 31.61 35.23
N ALA A 315 -1.52 30.69 34.35
CA ALA A 315 -2.25 30.27 33.15
C ALA A 315 -2.26 28.73 33.07
N TYR A 316 -1.70 28.14 31.99
CA TYR A 316 -1.76 26.70 31.71
C TYR A 316 -0.53 25.90 32.22
N GLY A 317 0.44 26.60 32.84
CA GLY A 317 1.59 25.99 33.51
C GLY A 317 2.47 25.09 32.64
N ASP A 318 3.13 24.15 33.30
CA ASP A 318 4.06 23.17 32.72
C ASP A 318 3.42 22.20 31.71
N ARG A 319 2.08 22.12 31.64
CA ARG A 319 1.37 21.21 30.73
C ARG A 319 0.86 21.90 29.47
N GLY A 320 0.61 23.21 29.52
CA GLY A 320 -0.07 23.92 28.44
C GLY A 320 -1.51 23.44 28.24
N SER A 321 -2.03 23.65 27.04
CA SER A 321 -3.27 23.05 26.53
C SER A 321 -3.05 22.64 25.07
N PRO A 322 -2.42 21.48 24.80
CA PRO A 322 -2.14 21.02 23.45
C PRO A 322 -3.43 20.73 22.65
N PRO A 323 -3.44 20.94 21.33
CA PRO A 323 -2.29 21.33 20.49
C PRO A 323 -2.00 22.83 20.50
N ASP A 324 -2.89 23.67 21.03
CA ASP A 324 -2.90 25.09 20.72
C ASP A 324 -2.05 25.97 21.63
N ILE A 325 -1.94 25.62 22.91
CA ILE A 325 -1.12 26.34 23.91
C ILE A 325 0.02 25.41 24.35
N PRO A 326 1.30 25.75 24.09
CA PRO A 326 2.41 24.89 24.47
C PRO A 326 2.66 24.86 26.00
N PRO A 327 3.34 23.82 26.51
CA PRO A 327 3.93 23.80 27.84
C PRO A 327 4.70 25.10 28.16
N GLY A 328 4.57 25.64 29.38
CA GLY A 328 5.32 26.84 29.80
C GLY A 328 4.92 28.15 29.11
N ALA A 329 3.83 28.17 28.34
CA ALA A 329 3.36 29.37 27.64
C ALA A 329 3.05 30.55 28.57
N THR A 330 3.50 31.74 28.15
CA THR A 330 2.96 33.01 28.64
C THR A 330 1.71 33.33 27.85
N MET A 331 0.61 33.66 28.54
CA MET A 331 -0.63 34.06 27.88
C MET A 331 -0.77 35.58 27.91
N ILE A 332 -1.22 36.14 26.79
CA ILE A 332 -1.62 37.54 26.66
C ILE A 332 -3.15 37.55 26.60
N TYR A 333 -3.78 38.37 27.44
CA TYR A 333 -5.23 38.51 27.49
C TYR A 333 -5.60 39.97 27.31
N HIS A 334 -6.47 40.27 26.35
CA HIS A 334 -7.16 41.56 26.30
C HIS A 334 -8.57 41.32 26.85
N LEU A 335 -8.89 41.94 27.99
CA LEU A 335 -10.20 41.88 28.61
C LEU A 335 -10.90 43.23 28.40
N ARG A 336 -12.12 43.20 27.85
CA ARG A 336 -12.96 44.38 27.68
C ARG A 336 -14.30 44.14 28.35
N ILE A 337 -14.66 45.00 29.29
CA ILE A 337 -16.01 45.03 29.84
C ILE A 337 -16.93 45.64 28.78
N LEU A 338 -17.98 44.92 28.40
CA LEU A 338 -18.98 45.41 27.46
C LEU A 338 -20.09 46.18 28.18
N ASP A 339 -20.55 45.65 29.32
CA ASP A 339 -21.56 46.26 30.19
C ASP A 339 -21.47 45.67 31.62
N MET A 340 -22.13 46.31 32.59
CA MET A 340 -22.34 45.77 33.94
C MET A 340 -23.78 45.99 34.38
N LYS A 341 -24.32 45.00 35.09
CA LYS A 341 -25.63 45.09 35.74
C LYS A 341 -25.44 44.84 37.22
N PRO A 342 -25.92 45.73 38.11
CA PRO A 342 -25.88 45.49 39.54
C PRO A 342 -26.44 44.11 39.90
N ALA A 343 -25.92 43.51 40.97
CA ALA A 343 -26.62 42.40 41.60
C ALA A 343 -28.08 42.81 41.84
N ALA A 344 -29.04 41.96 41.48
CA ALA A 344 -30.45 42.25 41.72
C ALA A 344 -30.65 42.39 43.24
N GLU A 345 -30.95 43.61 43.71
CA GLU A 345 -31.20 43.85 45.12
C GLU A 345 -32.39 42.97 45.54
N GLY A 346 -32.16 42.10 46.53
CA GLY A 346 -33.16 41.15 46.98
C GLY A 346 -34.36 41.89 47.50
N GLY A 347 -35.44 41.92 46.72
CA GLY A 347 -36.67 42.63 47.06
C GLY A 347 -37.26 42.07 48.35
N VAL A 348 -37.06 42.79 49.46
CA VAL A 348 -37.70 42.49 50.75
C VAL A 348 -39.14 42.99 50.67
N GLY A 349 -40.04 42.09 50.28
CA GLY A 349 -41.49 42.27 50.32
C GLY A 349 -42.12 41.70 51.59
#